data_AF-A0A4V1SES0-F1
#
_entry.id   AF-A0A4V1SES0-F1
#
_cell.length_a   1.000
_cell.length_b   1.000
_cell.length_c   1.000
_cell.angle_alpha   90.00
_cell.angle_beta   90.00
_cell.angle_gamma   90.00
#
_symmetry.space_group_name_H-M   'P 1'
#
loop_
_entity.id
_entity.type
_entity.pdbx_description
1 polymer ?
#
loop_
_entity_poly.entity_id
_entity_poly.type
_entity_poly.pdbx_seq_one_letter_code
_entity_poly.pdbx_strand_id
1 'polypeptide(L)'
;FEQSMREMFSGAAARPPRATIDEATKQLAPMIADARAAFALVRRRAAEWHVDPQRIGMVGFSAGAMLTMATALHGEDAKPAFLGNVYGPLAAMPAPADAPPLFVALAADDPLFGKPEYGLIDSWRNAKRPVEFHLYEQGGHGFGMYPKTTTSTGWFEAFAQWMKMHGFIKG
;
A
#
# COMPACT_ATOMS: atom_id res chain seq x y z
N PHE A 1 -3.93 14.17 -17.26
CA PHE A 1 -3.70 13.45 -15.99
C PHE A 1 -2.75 14.23 -15.07
N GLU A 2 -1.50 14.47 -15.44
CA GLU A 2 -0.57 15.32 -14.65
C GLU A 2 -1.11 16.72 -14.35
N GLN A 3 -1.71 17.38 -15.35
CA GLN A 3 -2.31 18.70 -15.17
C GLN A 3 -3.50 18.67 -14.21
N SER A 4 -4.38 17.67 -14.34
CA SER A 4 -5.53 17.47 -13.45
C SER A 4 -5.11 17.15 -12.01
N MET A 5 -4.01 16.42 -11.81
CA MET A 5 -3.42 16.19 -10.49
C MET A 5 -2.82 17.47 -9.92
N ARG A 6 -2.08 18.25 -10.71
CA ARG A 6 -1.57 19.56 -10.30
C ARG A 6 -2.69 20.51 -9.88
N GLU A 7 -3.78 20.57 -10.66
CA GLU A 7 -4.94 21.41 -10.36
C GLU A 7 -5.69 20.94 -9.09
N MET A 8 -5.81 19.64 -8.87
CA MET A 8 -6.42 19.07 -7.65
C MET A 8 -5.60 19.37 -6.37
N PHE A 9 -4.28 19.57 -6.51
CA PHE A 9 -3.37 19.83 -5.38
C PHE A 9 -2.83 21.27 -5.31
N SER A 10 -3.19 22.16 -6.25
CA SER A 10 -2.82 23.58 -6.25
C SER A 10 -3.82 24.48 -5.50
N GLY A 11 -5.01 23.96 -5.18
CA GLY A 11 -6.05 24.69 -4.48
C GLY A 11 -5.77 24.83 -2.99
N ALA A 12 -5.44 26.05 -2.53
CA ALA A 12 -5.38 26.46 -1.13
C ALA A 12 -6.78 26.55 -0.47
N ALA A 13 -7.68 25.62 -0.79
CA ALA A 13 -8.92 25.45 -0.03
C ALA A 13 -8.60 24.61 1.21
N ALA A 14 -9.10 25.02 2.38
CA ALA A 14 -8.97 24.24 3.60
C ALA A 14 -9.44 22.81 3.32
N ARG A 15 -8.50 21.84 3.38
CA ARG A 15 -8.85 20.43 3.26
C ARG A 15 -9.92 20.15 4.31
N PRO A 16 -11.06 19.53 3.95
CA PRO A 16 -12.04 19.11 4.94
C PRO A 16 -11.33 18.26 6.01
N PRO A 17 -11.79 18.28 7.27
CA PRO A 17 -11.18 17.48 8.32
C PRO A 17 -11.01 16.05 7.83
N ARG A 18 -9.80 15.51 8.01
CA ARG A 18 -9.45 14.15 7.57
C ARG A 18 -10.48 13.21 8.19
N ALA A 19 -11.27 12.54 7.35
CA ALA A 19 -12.29 11.60 7.80
C ALA A 19 -11.66 10.62 8.81
N THR A 20 -12.42 10.26 9.84
CA THR A 20 -11.96 9.23 10.77
C THR A 20 -11.67 7.94 10.01
N ILE A 21 -10.77 7.09 10.52
CA ILE A 21 -10.45 5.79 9.88
C ILE A 21 -11.74 5.01 9.60
N ASP A 22 -12.73 5.08 10.49
CA ASP A 22 -14.03 4.42 10.35
C ASP A 22 -14.90 5.00 9.21
N GLU A 23 -14.92 6.32 9.03
CA GLU A 23 -15.64 6.97 7.93
C GLU A 23 -14.97 6.70 6.58
N ALA A 24 -13.64 6.76 6.53
CA ALA A 24 -12.87 6.38 5.35
C ALA A 24 -13.10 4.90 4.99
N THR A 25 -13.19 4.03 5.99
CA THR A 25 -13.49 2.61 5.80
C THR A 25 -14.89 2.39 5.23
N LYS A 26 -15.90 3.11 5.72
CA LYS A 26 -17.28 3.03 5.17
C LYS A 26 -17.35 3.44 3.70
N GLN A 27 -16.59 4.46 3.30
CA GLN A 27 -16.52 4.89 1.91
C GLN A 27 -15.83 3.86 1.00
N LEU A 28 -14.92 3.06 1.56
CA LEU A 28 -14.22 2.00 0.84
C LEU A 28 -14.95 0.65 0.83
N ALA A 29 -16.07 0.50 1.52
CA ALA A 29 -16.82 -0.76 1.62
C ALA A 29 -17.07 -1.45 0.25
N PRO A 30 -17.56 -0.76 -0.81
CA PRO A 30 -17.75 -1.42 -2.11
C PRO A 30 -16.41 -1.83 -2.75
N MET A 31 -15.37 -1.01 -2.64
CA MET A 31 -14.03 -1.35 -3.13
C MET A 31 -13.41 -2.53 -2.38
N ILE A 32 -13.68 -2.65 -1.07
CA ILE A 32 -13.26 -3.80 -0.26
C ILE A 32 -14.00 -5.06 -0.72
N ALA A 33 -15.30 -4.97 -1.02
CA ALA A 33 -16.06 -6.09 -1.58
C ALA A 33 -15.49 -6.54 -2.93
N ASP A 34 -15.10 -5.60 -3.80
CA ASP A 34 -14.44 -5.92 -5.07
C ASP A 34 -13.07 -6.58 -4.85
N ALA A 35 -12.28 -6.09 -3.89
CA ALA A 35 -11.01 -6.72 -3.51
C ALA A 35 -11.24 -8.16 -3.01
N ARG A 36 -12.23 -8.38 -2.15
CA ARG A 36 -12.62 -9.73 -1.67
C ARG A 36 -12.99 -10.64 -2.84
N ALA A 37 -13.83 -10.16 -3.76
CA ALA A 37 -14.22 -10.90 -4.95
C ALA A 37 -13.02 -11.25 -5.84
N ALA A 38 -12.07 -10.33 -6.00
CA ALA A 38 -10.83 -10.58 -6.74
C ALA A 38 -9.97 -11.67 -6.09
N PHE A 39 -9.75 -11.61 -4.78
CA PHE A 39 -9.04 -12.66 -4.03
C PHE A 39 -9.74 -14.02 -4.17
N ALA A 40 -11.07 -14.05 -4.03
CA ALA A 40 -11.86 -15.26 -4.19
C ALA A 40 -11.77 -15.83 -5.61
N LEU A 41 -11.76 -14.98 -6.63
CA LEU A 41 -11.57 -15.38 -8.03
C LEU A 41 -10.20 -16.03 -8.26
N VAL A 42 -9.12 -15.38 -7.82
CA VAL A 42 -7.75 -15.91 -7.98
C VAL A 42 -7.62 -17.25 -7.27
N ARG A 43 -8.12 -17.37 -6.03
CA ARG A 43 -8.10 -18.64 -5.28
C ARG A 43 -8.91 -19.74 -5.95
N ARG A 44 -10.10 -19.42 -6.45
CA ARG A 44 -10.96 -20.39 -7.18
C ARG A 44 -10.30 -20.89 -8.47
N ARG A 45 -9.51 -20.03 -9.13
CA ARG A 45 -8.82 -20.34 -10.38
C ARG A 45 -7.35 -20.75 -10.19
N ALA A 46 -6.89 -20.90 -8.95
CA ALA A 46 -5.49 -21.10 -8.62
C ALA A 46 -4.85 -22.29 -9.35
N ALA A 47 -5.56 -23.42 -9.43
CA ALA A 47 -5.10 -24.61 -10.15
C ALA A 47 -4.99 -24.38 -11.67
N GLU A 48 -5.97 -23.66 -12.25
CA GLU A 48 -5.99 -23.31 -13.68
C GLU A 48 -4.86 -22.33 -14.04
N TRP A 49 -4.58 -21.37 -13.15
CA TRP A 49 -3.59 -20.32 -13.39
C TRP A 49 -2.20 -20.63 -12.85
N HIS A 50 -2.00 -21.84 -12.32
CA HIS A 50 -0.74 -22.27 -11.69
C HIS A 50 -0.26 -21.31 -10.59
N VAL A 51 -1.20 -20.76 -9.81
CA VAL A 51 -0.95 -19.86 -8.68
C VAL A 51 -1.05 -20.63 -7.38
N ASP A 52 -0.15 -20.37 -6.43
CA ASP A 52 -0.31 -20.86 -5.06
C ASP A 52 -1.37 -20.01 -4.32
N PRO A 53 -2.52 -20.58 -3.92
CA PRO A 53 -3.61 -19.82 -3.30
C PRO A 53 -3.25 -19.25 -1.92
N GLN A 54 -2.14 -19.72 -1.31
CA GLN A 54 -1.62 -19.23 -0.03
C GLN A 54 -0.62 -18.07 -0.20
N ARG A 55 -0.24 -17.72 -1.44
CA ARG A 55 0.82 -16.73 -1.71
C ARG A 55 0.33 -15.56 -2.57
N ILE A 56 -0.93 -15.19 -2.39
CA ILE A 56 -1.55 -14.04 -3.07
C ILE A 56 -1.41 -12.82 -2.16
N GLY A 57 -0.65 -11.81 -2.60
CA GLY A 57 -0.54 -10.53 -1.90
C GLY A 57 -1.29 -9.41 -2.61
N MET A 58 -1.24 -8.21 -2.01
CA MET A 58 -1.85 -7.01 -2.57
C MET A 58 -0.86 -5.85 -2.51
N VAL A 59 -0.64 -5.20 -3.65
CA VAL A 59 0.22 -4.02 -3.76
C VAL A 59 -0.63 -2.87 -4.28
N GLY A 60 -0.63 -1.77 -3.55
CA GLY A 60 -1.43 -0.60 -3.85
C GLY A 60 -0.56 0.65 -4.01
N PHE A 61 -1.06 1.56 -4.83
CA PHE A 61 -0.43 2.82 -5.19
C PHE A 61 -1.36 3.98 -4.83
N SER A 62 -0.91 4.95 -4.02
CA SER A 62 -1.72 6.12 -3.62
C SER A 62 -3.09 5.72 -3.03
N ALA A 63 -4.22 6.09 -3.64
CA ALA A 63 -5.56 5.63 -3.23
C ALA A 63 -5.69 4.09 -3.23
N GLY A 64 -5.00 3.40 -4.14
CA GLY A 64 -4.91 1.95 -4.15
C GLY A 64 -4.19 1.39 -2.92
N ALA A 65 -3.21 2.10 -2.37
CA ALA A 65 -2.56 1.71 -1.13
C ALA A 65 -3.50 1.88 0.08
N MET A 66 -4.36 2.91 0.06
CA MET A 66 -5.43 3.04 1.06
C MET A 66 -6.35 1.82 1.03
N LEU A 67 -6.77 1.40 -0.17
CA LEU A 67 -7.57 0.19 -0.35
C LEU A 67 -6.82 -1.06 0.12
N THR A 68 -5.53 -1.21 -0.22
CA THR A 68 -4.70 -2.33 0.26
C THR A 68 -4.70 -2.44 1.77
N MET A 69 -4.52 -1.32 2.46
CA MET A 69 -4.54 -1.28 3.92
C MET A 69 -5.95 -1.54 4.48
N ALA A 70 -6.99 -0.99 3.87
CA ALA A 70 -8.38 -1.23 4.28
C ALA A 70 -8.80 -2.69 4.08
N THR A 71 -8.38 -3.33 2.98
CA THR A 71 -8.60 -4.76 2.72
C THR A 71 -7.87 -5.63 3.73
N ALA A 72 -6.66 -5.24 4.18
CA ALA A 72 -5.96 -5.97 5.23
C ALA A 72 -6.71 -5.94 6.57
N LEU A 73 -7.41 -4.85 6.89
CA LEU A 73 -8.18 -4.70 8.12
C LEU A 73 -9.59 -5.31 8.05
N HIS A 74 -10.28 -5.09 6.95
CA HIS A 74 -11.73 -5.29 6.84
C HIS A 74 -12.12 -6.25 5.71
N GLY A 75 -11.14 -6.76 4.96
CA GLY A 75 -11.37 -7.68 3.86
C GLY A 75 -11.74 -9.10 4.29
N GLU A 76 -11.72 -9.41 5.60
CA GLU A 76 -12.10 -10.71 6.18
C GLU A 76 -11.39 -11.92 5.51
N ASP A 77 -12.00 -12.49 4.47
CA ASP A 77 -11.54 -13.64 3.71
C ASP A 77 -10.48 -13.28 2.66
N ALA A 78 -10.29 -11.99 2.33
CA ALA A 78 -9.25 -11.56 1.39
C ALA A 78 -7.84 -11.99 1.83
N LYS A 79 -7.49 -11.82 3.12
CA LYS A 79 -6.23 -12.27 3.75
C LYS A 79 -4.99 -12.27 2.83
N PRO A 80 -4.46 -11.10 2.43
CA PRO A 80 -3.26 -11.03 1.61
C PRO A 80 -2.06 -11.66 2.33
N ALA A 81 -1.24 -12.42 1.61
CA ALA A 81 -0.01 -13.04 2.14
C ALA A 81 1.12 -12.02 2.38
N PHE A 82 1.07 -10.88 1.66
CA PHE A 82 1.97 -9.74 1.79
C PHE A 82 1.23 -8.46 1.36
N LEU A 83 1.72 -7.31 1.84
CA LEU A 83 1.18 -5.99 1.50
C LEU A 83 2.29 -5.11 0.93
N GLY A 84 1.97 -4.36 -0.12
CA GLY A 84 2.79 -3.27 -0.63
C GLY A 84 2.04 -1.95 -0.55
N ASN A 85 2.57 -0.99 0.20
CA ASN A 85 2.06 0.38 0.30
C ASN A 85 3.04 1.32 -0.42
N VAL A 86 2.72 1.67 -1.67
CA VAL A 86 3.56 2.54 -2.49
C VAL A 86 2.94 3.94 -2.57
N TYR A 87 3.66 4.93 -2.04
CA TYR A 87 3.26 6.33 -1.85
C TYR A 87 1.83 6.51 -1.31
N GLY A 88 1.41 5.61 -0.41
CA GLY A 88 0.16 5.69 0.32
C GLY A 88 0.29 6.33 1.69
N PRO A 89 -0.80 6.41 2.46
CA PRO A 89 -0.79 7.02 3.78
C PRO A 89 0.06 6.21 4.77
N LEU A 90 0.72 6.93 5.68
CA LEU A 90 1.53 6.38 6.78
C LEU A 90 0.98 6.70 8.18
N ALA A 91 -0.25 7.22 8.24
CA ALA A 91 -0.93 7.45 9.51
C ALA A 91 -1.05 6.14 10.31
N ALA A 92 -0.99 6.24 11.64
CA ALA A 92 -1.13 5.09 12.51
C ALA A 92 -2.46 4.36 12.25
N MET A 93 -2.39 3.04 12.15
CA MET A 93 -3.55 2.17 12.01
C MET A 93 -3.27 0.84 12.68
N PRO A 94 -4.25 0.21 13.34
CA PRO A 94 -4.01 -1.02 14.08
C PRO A 94 -3.57 -2.13 13.13
N ALA A 95 -2.41 -2.75 13.37
CA ALA A 95 -2.03 -3.94 12.62
C ALA A 95 -2.94 -5.12 13.03
N PRO A 96 -3.53 -5.88 12.09
CA PRO A 96 -4.24 -7.12 12.40
C PRO A 96 -3.38 -8.08 13.21
N ALA A 97 -4.01 -8.92 14.04
CA ALA A 97 -3.29 -9.93 14.83
C ALA A 97 -2.45 -10.88 13.94
N ASP A 98 -2.96 -11.19 12.75
CA ASP A 98 -2.31 -11.99 11.72
C ASP A 98 -1.67 -11.15 10.61
N ALA A 99 -1.37 -9.86 10.84
CA ALA A 99 -0.96 -8.95 9.78
C ALA A 99 0.20 -9.52 8.94
N PRO A 100 0.07 -9.56 7.62
CA PRO A 100 1.15 -10.05 6.76
C PRO A 100 2.36 -9.09 6.78
N PRO A 101 3.52 -9.53 6.28
CA PRO A 101 4.66 -8.65 6.01
C PRO A 101 4.25 -7.45 5.15
N LEU A 102 4.74 -6.27 5.51
CA LEU A 102 4.43 -5.01 4.84
C LEU A 102 5.70 -4.40 4.23
N PHE A 103 5.64 -4.08 2.94
CA PHE A 103 6.63 -3.25 2.26
C PHE A 103 6.06 -1.85 2.03
N VAL A 104 6.84 -0.82 2.36
CA VAL A 104 6.44 0.59 2.21
C VAL A 104 7.49 1.34 1.41
N ALA A 105 7.06 2.12 0.43
CA ALA A 105 7.92 3.02 -0.34
C ALA A 105 7.28 4.41 -0.44
N LEU A 106 7.98 5.45 -0.01
CA LEU A 106 7.51 6.84 -0.05
C LEU A 106 8.65 7.79 -0.46
N ALA A 107 8.32 8.92 -1.07
CA ALA A 107 9.28 10.01 -1.29
C ALA A 107 9.10 11.10 -0.21
N ALA A 108 10.20 11.60 0.34
CA ALA A 108 10.19 12.61 1.40
C ALA A 108 9.71 13.98 0.90
N ASP A 109 9.86 14.25 -0.40
CA ASP A 109 9.38 15.45 -1.10
C ASP A 109 7.94 15.32 -1.62
N ASP A 110 7.20 14.27 -1.25
CA ASP A 110 5.82 14.08 -1.66
C ASP A 110 4.92 15.19 -1.06
N PRO A 111 4.34 16.09 -1.89
CA PRO A 111 3.59 17.25 -1.40
C PRO A 111 2.28 16.88 -0.72
N LEU A 112 1.81 15.62 -0.81
CA LEU A 112 0.61 15.17 -0.12
C LEU A 112 0.86 14.92 1.37
N PHE A 113 2.11 14.69 1.76
CA PHE A 113 2.51 14.31 3.12
C PHE A 113 3.40 15.40 3.72
N GLY A 114 2.80 16.53 4.09
CA GLY A 114 3.53 17.72 4.54
C GLY A 114 4.27 17.58 5.88
N LYS A 115 3.81 16.73 6.80
CA LYS A 115 4.53 16.39 8.03
C LYS A 115 4.90 14.91 8.01
N PRO A 116 6.13 14.53 8.37
CA PRO A 116 6.50 13.12 8.46
C PRO A 116 5.70 12.45 9.57
N GLU A 117 4.80 11.56 9.17
CA GLU A 117 4.08 10.65 10.06
C GLU A 117 4.47 9.23 9.63
N TYR A 118 5.00 8.42 10.56
CA TYR A 118 5.40 7.03 10.29
C TYR A 118 4.61 6.03 11.15
N GLY A 119 3.44 6.44 11.64
CA GLY A 119 2.65 5.67 12.61
C GLY A 119 2.25 4.28 12.11
N LEU A 120 2.09 4.08 10.80
CA LEU A 120 1.88 2.76 10.21
C LEU A 120 3.06 1.81 10.48
N ILE A 121 4.29 2.31 10.32
CA ILE A 121 5.52 1.54 10.54
C ILE A 121 5.61 1.14 12.00
N ASP A 122 5.36 2.09 12.91
CA ASP A 122 5.34 1.83 14.34
C ASP A 122 4.25 0.82 14.73
N SER A 123 3.09 0.88 14.08
CA SER A 123 2.00 -0.07 14.32
C SER A 123 2.39 -1.51 13.98
N TRP A 124 3.07 -1.73 12.84
CA TRP A 124 3.59 -3.06 12.47
C TRP A 124 4.69 -3.54 13.42
N ARG A 125 5.63 -2.64 13.77
CA ARG A 125 6.73 -2.96 14.71
C ARG A 125 6.21 -3.32 16.10
N ASN A 126 5.26 -2.55 16.64
CA ASN A 126 4.66 -2.79 17.95
C ASN A 126 3.86 -4.10 17.98
N ALA A 127 3.23 -4.46 16.86
CA ALA A 127 2.58 -5.77 16.69
C ALA A 127 3.58 -6.92 16.44
N LYS A 128 4.90 -6.65 16.42
CA LYS A 128 5.98 -7.61 16.12
C LYS A 128 5.78 -8.30 14.77
N ARG A 129 5.30 -7.54 13.78
CA ARG A 129 5.08 -8.00 12.40
C ARG A 129 6.18 -7.44 11.49
N PRO A 130 6.62 -8.19 10.44
CA PRO A 130 7.67 -7.70 9.55
C PRO A 130 7.23 -6.46 8.78
N VAL A 131 8.06 -5.43 8.78
CA VAL A 131 7.85 -4.22 7.97
C VAL A 131 9.19 -3.74 7.41
N GLU A 132 9.22 -3.45 6.12
CA GLU A 132 10.33 -2.80 5.43
C GLU A 132 9.86 -1.43 4.90
N PHE A 133 10.66 -0.39 5.14
CA PHE A 133 10.30 0.97 4.75
C PHE A 133 11.45 1.66 4.02
N HIS A 134 11.18 2.09 2.79
CA HIS A 134 12.04 2.91 1.97
C HIS A 134 11.49 4.34 1.91
N LEU A 135 12.22 5.29 2.50
CA LEU A 135 11.96 6.71 2.34
C LEU A 135 13.01 7.30 1.40
N TYR A 136 12.61 7.56 0.16
CA TYR A 136 13.46 8.17 -0.85
C TYR A 136 13.52 9.68 -0.64
N GLU A 137 14.69 10.28 -0.84
CA GLU A 137 14.86 11.73 -0.72
C GLU A 137 13.95 12.50 -1.68
N GLN A 138 13.90 12.06 -2.94
CA GLN A 138 13.17 12.72 -4.03
C GLN A 138 12.41 11.72 -4.89
N GLY A 139 11.27 12.17 -5.43
CA GLY A 139 10.45 11.40 -6.35
C GLY A 139 9.03 11.97 -6.52
N GLY A 140 8.59 12.77 -5.56
CA GLY A 140 7.25 13.34 -5.48
C GLY A 140 6.15 12.29 -5.32
N HIS A 141 4.90 12.74 -5.35
CA HIS A 141 3.76 11.82 -5.39
C HIS A 141 3.69 11.07 -6.72
N GLY A 142 3.33 9.79 -6.68
CA GLY A 142 3.08 9.02 -7.88
C GLY A 142 4.33 8.75 -8.72
N PHE A 143 5.48 8.54 -8.07
CA PHE A 143 6.72 8.24 -8.78
C PHE A 143 6.60 7.00 -9.69
N GLY A 144 5.77 6.02 -9.33
CA GLY A 144 5.41 4.91 -10.23
C GLY A 144 6.60 4.07 -10.70
N MET A 145 6.48 3.41 -11.86
CA MET A 145 7.50 2.50 -12.42
C MET A 145 8.34 3.11 -13.55
N TYR A 146 8.15 4.39 -13.85
CA TYR A 146 8.87 5.03 -14.95
C TYR A 146 10.31 5.38 -14.54
N PRO A 147 11.30 5.23 -15.43
CA PRO A 147 12.68 5.63 -15.15
C PRO A 147 12.77 7.08 -14.70
N LYS A 148 13.56 7.33 -13.66
CA LYS A 148 13.84 8.67 -13.11
C LYS A 148 15.32 8.81 -12.79
N THR A 149 15.75 10.05 -12.63
CA THR A 149 17.08 10.38 -12.10
C THR A 149 17.15 10.25 -10.58
N THR A 150 16.01 10.18 -9.90
CA THR A 150 15.93 10.01 -8.44
C THR A 150 16.11 8.56 -8.03
N THR A 151 16.60 8.33 -6.80
CA THR A 151 16.79 6.98 -6.25
C THR A 151 15.48 6.22 -6.08
N SER A 152 14.33 6.91 -6.03
CA SER A 152 13.01 6.29 -6.04
C SER A 152 12.78 5.39 -7.24
N THR A 153 13.53 5.52 -8.35
CA THR A 153 13.47 4.58 -9.48
C THR A 153 13.80 3.13 -9.08
N GLY A 154 14.55 2.93 -8.00
CA GLY A 154 14.98 1.62 -7.51
C GLY A 154 13.97 0.89 -6.62
N TRP A 155 12.79 1.48 -6.34
CA TRP A 155 11.83 0.89 -5.40
C TRP A 155 11.36 -0.51 -5.79
N PHE A 156 11.17 -0.76 -7.08
CA PHE A 156 10.70 -2.06 -7.56
C PHE A 156 11.76 -3.15 -7.41
N GLU A 157 13.03 -2.80 -7.58
CA GLU A 157 14.13 -3.71 -7.31
C GLU A 157 14.21 -4.04 -5.81
N ALA A 158 14.10 -3.03 -4.94
CA ALA A 158 14.03 -3.24 -3.50
C ALA A 158 12.84 -4.16 -3.12
N PHE A 159 11.66 -3.91 -3.69
CA PHE A 159 10.49 -4.76 -3.49
C PHE A 159 10.73 -6.21 -3.97
N ALA A 160 11.36 -6.40 -5.13
CA ALA A 160 11.67 -7.73 -5.64
C ALA A 160 12.67 -8.47 -4.74
N GLN A 161 13.69 -7.79 -4.22
CA GLN A 161 14.63 -8.38 -3.25
C GLN A 161 13.92 -8.75 -1.93
N TRP A 162 13.04 -7.88 -1.46
CA TRP A 162 12.20 -8.16 -0.30
C TRP A 162 11.30 -9.39 -0.51
N MET A 163 10.68 -9.51 -1.69
CA MET A 163 9.88 -10.68 -2.08
C MET A 163 10.72 -11.95 -2.12
N LYS A 164 11.98 -11.89 -2.60
CA LYS A 164 12.93 -13.02 -2.55
C LYS A 164 13.31 -13.40 -1.13
N MET A 165 13.60 -12.42 -0.26
CA MET A 165 13.92 -12.64 1.16
C MET A 165 12.80 -13.39 1.89
N HIS A 166 11.54 -13.04 1.61
CA HIS A 166 10.37 -13.74 2.13
C HIS A 166 10.01 -15.03 1.37
N GLY A 167 10.80 -15.39 0.35
CA GLY A 167 10.66 -16.57 -0.47
C GLY A 167 9.48 -16.54 -1.43
N PHE A 168 8.77 -15.42 -1.58
CA PHE A 168 7.56 -15.31 -2.42
C PHE A 168 7.85 -15.51 -3.91
N ILE A 169 9.07 -15.18 -4.34
CA ILE A 169 9.56 -15.42 -5.69
C ILE A 169 10.91 -16.13 -5.63
N LYS A 170 11.28 -16.82 -6.73
CA LYS A 170 12.57 -17.50 -6.84
C LYS A 170 13.71 -16.49 -7.03
N GLY A 171 14.88 -16.85 -6.49
CA GLY A 171 16.14 -16.12 -6.59
C GLY A 171 16.67 -16.04 -8.00
#